data_AF-B0VGD1-F1
#
_entry.id   AF-B0VGD1-F1
#
_cell.length_a   1.000
_cell.length_b   1.000
_cell.length_c   1.000
_cell.angle_alpha   90.00
_cell.angle_beta   90.00
_cell.angle_gamma   90.00
#
_symmetry.space_group_name_H-M   'P 1'
#
loop_
_entity.id
_entity.type
_entity.pdbx_description
1 polymer ?
#
loop_
_entity_poly.entity_id
_entity_poly.type
_entity_poly.pdbx_seq_one_letter_code
_entity_poly.pdbx_strand_id
1 'polypeptide(L)' 'MFKVKDATLGETKVTGDSATVNVKYTTEDGKQDEFDLNLVKQGSKWLVEIKGK' A
#
# COMPACT_ATOMS: atom_id res chain seq x y z
N MET A 1 -16.90 -1.36 -11.87
CA MET A 1 -15.65 -0.59 -12.08
C MET A 1 -15.35 0.13 -10.78
N PHE A 2 -14.25 -0.23 -10.12
CA PHE A 2 -13.88 0.34 -8.82
C PHE A 2 -13.14 1.66 -9.07
N LYS A 3 -13.71 2.79 -8.63
CA LYS A 3 -13.14 4.13 -8.83
C LYS A 3 -12.74 4.74 -7.49
N VAL A 4 -11.46 5.03 -7.34
CA VAL A 4 -10.88 5.67 -6.17
C VAL A 4 -10.90 7.18 -6.37
N LYS A 5 -11.45 7.91 -5.40
CA LYS A 5 -11.48 9.37 -5.35
C LYS A 5 -10.21 9.94 -4.72
N ASP A 6 -9.77 9.34 -3.62
CA ASP A 6 -8.62 9.78 -2.84
C ASP A 6 -7.89 8.59 -2.23
N ALA A 7 -6.57 8.71 -2.05
CA ALA A 7 -5.72 7.73 -1.39
C ALA A 7 -4.66 8.44 -0.54
N THR A 8 -4.58 8.06 0.73
CA THR A 8 -3.64 8.61 1.70
C THR A 8 -2.72 7.51 2.23
N LEU A 9 -1.46 7.85 2.40
CA LEU A 9 -0.48 6.97 3.04
C LEU A 9 -0.50 7.23 4.55
N GLY A 10 -0.68 6.16 5.32
CA GLY A 10 -0.61 6.16 6.77
C GLY A 10 0.81 5.89 7.27
N GLU A 11 0.91 5.13 8.36
CA GLU A 11 2.20 4.75 8.94
C GLU A 11 3.05 3.95 7.94
N THR A 12 4.33 4.30 7.85
CA THR A 12 5.33 3.57 7.07
C THR A 12 6.39 3.03 8.01
N LYS A 13 6.54 1.70 8.04
CA LYS A 13 7.57 1.00 8.81
C LYS A 13 8.61 0.41 7.87
N VAL A 14 9.87 0.83 7.99
CA VAL A 14 10.99 0.30 7.18
C VAL A 14 11.91 -0.52 8.07
N THR A 15 12.18 -1.76 7.68
CA THR A 15 13.06 -2.70 8.41
C THR A 15 14.08 -3.31 7.45
N GLY A 16 15.25 -2.69 7.34
CA GLY A 16 16.28 -3.14 6.40
C GLY A 16 15.79 -3.08 4.95
N ASP A 17 15.72 -4.24 4.30
CA ASP A 17 15.25 -4.39 2.92
C ASP A 17 13.75 -4.71 2.81
N SER A 18 12.97 -4.58 3.88
CA SER A 18 11.51 -4.67 3.83
C SER A 18 10.84 -3.38 4.35
N ALA A 19 9.63 -3.12 3.88
CA ALA A 19 8.79 -2.06 4.41
C ALA A 19 7.32 -2.44 4.37
N THR A 20 6.54 -1.92 5.31
CA THR A 20 5.08 -2.00 5.30
C THR A 20 4.52 -0.59 5.31
N VAL A 21 3.62 -0.31 4.37
CA VAL A 21 2.95 0.98 4.21
C VAL A 21 1.46 0.76 4.37
N ASN A 22 0.85 1.41 5.35
CA ASN A 22 -0.61 1.41 5.45
C ASN A 22 -1.19 2.36 4.39
N VAL A 23 -2.11 1.87 3.57
CA VAL A 23 -2.77 2.64 2.50
C VAL A 23 -4.24 2.70 2.81
N LYS A 24 -4.76 3.92 2.96
CA LYS A 24 -6.20 4.18 3.09
C LYS A 24 -6.71 4.83 1.81
N TYR A 25 -7.84 4.38 1.30
CA TYR A 25 -8.47 4.97 0.13
C TYR A 25 -9.95 5.25 0.35
N THR A 26 -10.47 6.22 -0.40
CA THR A 26 -11.89 6.57 -0.44
C THR A 26 -12.37 6.45 -1.88
N THR A 27 -13.50 5.77 -2.10
CA THR A 27 -14.12 5.63 -3.42
C THR A 27 -15.03 6.81 -3.77
N GLU A 28 -15.41 6.95 -5.03
CA GLU A 28 -16.33 8.01 -5.48
C GLU A 28 -17.71 7.95 -4.80
N ASP A 29 -18.18 6.75 -4.42
CA ASP A 29 -19.43 6.55 -3.66
C ASP A 29 -19.26 6.74 -2.14
N GLY A 30 -18.08 7.18 -1.70
CA GLY A 30 -17.80 7.56 -0.31
C GLY A 30 -17.42 6.40 0.61
N LYS A 31 -17.24 5.17 0.10
CA LYS A 31 -16.72 4.07 0.92
C LYS A 31 -15.24 4.30 1.23
N GLN A 32 -14.84 3.95 2.44
CA GLN A 32 -13.46 3.97 2.89
C GLN A 32 -13.01 2.57 3.24
N ASP A 33 -11.75 2.27 2.94
CA ASP A 33 -11.12 1.01 3.29
C ASP A 33 -9.60 1.21 3.36
N GLU A 34 -8.93 0.29 4.04
CA GLU A 34 -7.50 0.35 4.31
C GLU A 34 -6.84 -1.02 4.18
N PHE A 35 -5.61 -1.03 3.70
CA PHE A 35 -4.82 -2.23 3.59
C PHE A 35 -3.33 -1.95 3.76
N ASP A 36 -2.59 -2.95 4.21
CA ASP A 36 -1.15 -2.87 4.34
C ASP A 36 -0.46 -3.36 3.06
N LEU A 37 0.35 -2.48 2.47
CA LEU A 37 1.20 -2.77 1.33
C LEU A 37 2.58 -3.20 1.82
N ASN A 38 2.93 -4.46 1.60
CA ASN A 38 4.27 -4.97 1.89
C ASN A 38 5.20 -4.72 0.70
N LEU A 39 6.40 -4.23 0.99
CA LEU A 39 7.43 -3.87 0.03
C LEU A 39 8.72 -4.61 0.37
N VAL A 40 9.46 -5.00 -0.66
CA VAL A 40 10.83 -5.51 -0.55
C VAL A 40 11.76 -4.69 -1.41
N LYS A 41 12.97 -4.43 -0.93
CA LYS A 41 14.00 -3.71 -1.66
C LYS A 41 14.82 -4.68 -2.50
N GLN A 42 14.94 -4.39 -3.79
CA GLN A 42 15.84 -5.11 -4.70
C GLN A 42 16.75 -4.08 -5.37
N GLY A 43 18.02 -4.08 -4.97
CA GLY A 43 18.99 -3.05 -5.38
C GLY A 43 18.56 -1.67 -4.90
N SER A 44 18.33 -0.73 -5.83
CA SER A 44 17.89 0.63 -5.53
C SER A 44 16.37 0.86 -5.60
N LYS A 45 15.58 -0.20 -5.82
CA LYS A 45 14.13 -0.10 -6.02
C LYS A 45 13.34 -0.84 -4.93
N TRP A 46 12.21 -0.26 -4.54
CA TRP A 46 11.19 -0.94 -3.74
C TRP A 46 10.17 -1.60 -4.66
N LEU A 47 9.84 -2.86 -4.40
CA LEU A 47 8.89 -3.66 -5.15
C LEU A 47 7.77 -4.11 -4.22
N VAL A 48 6.53 -4.15 -4.71
CA VAL A 48 5.40 -4.68 -3.96
C VAL A 48 5.53 -6.20 -3.85
N GLU A 49 5.50 -6.71 -2.62
CA GLU A 49 5.45 -8.14 -2.37
C GLU A 49 4.01 -8.64 -2.59
N ILE A 50 3.75 -9.22 -3.77
CA ILE A 50 2.46 -9.84 -4.09
C ILE A 50 2.56 -11.32 -3.69
N LYS A 51 2.03 -11.69 -2.52
CA LYS A 51 1.88 -13.09 -2.14
C LYS A 51 0.74 -13.69 -2.97
N GLY A 52 1.08 -14.36 -4.07
CA GLY A 52 0.13 -15.13 -4.87
C GLY A 52 -0.50 -16.25 -4.04
N LYS A 53 -1.81 -16.45 -4.21
CA LYS A 53 -2.49 -17.69 -3.81
C LYS A 53 -2.24 -18.77 -4.84
#